data_AF-A0A2S0JW66-F1
#
_entry.id   AF-A0A2S0JW66-F1
#
_cell.length_a   1.000
_cell.length_b   1.000
_cell.length_c   1.000
_cell.angle_alpha   90.00
_cell.angle_beta   90.00
_cell.angle_gamma   90.00
#
_symmetry.space_group_name_H-M   'P 1'
#
loop_
_entity.id
_entity.type
_entity.pdbx_description
1 polymer ?
#
loop_
_entity_poly.entity_id
_entity_poly.type
_entity_poly.pdbx_seq_one_letter_code
_entity_poly.pdbx_strand_id
1 'polypeptide(L)' 'MKEFKITYFFDELHYVRRFIHIESQEKAQQLVESERDQYITFTDSRGIYHELHTRDVRVVQISEYHRVDKTVKM' A
#
# COMPACT_ATOMS: atom_id res chain seq x y z
N MET A 1 -12.93 -8.49 -6.97
CA MET A 1 -12.02 -7.44 -6.45
C MET A 1 -10.62 -8.01 -6.38
N LYS A 2 -9.61 -7.20 -6.68
CA LYS A 2 -8.20 -7.58 -6.65
C LYS A 2 -7.53 -6.95 -5.42
N GLU A 3 -6.52 -7.62 -4.89
CA GLU A 3 -5.70 -7.07 -3.82
C GLU A 3 -4.49 -6.36 -4.43
N PHE A 4 -4.21 -5.14 -3.99
CA PHE A 4 -3.03 -4.37 -4.40
C PHE A 4 -2.20 -4.03 -3.18
N LYS A 5 -0.88 -4.18 -3.33
CA LYS A 5 0.12 -3.75 -2.37
C LYS A 5 0.67 -2.39 -2.80
N ILE A 6 0.47 -1.39 -1.96
CA ILE A 6 1.06 -0.06 -2.08
C ILE A 6 2.24 0.02 -1.13
N THR A 7 3.42 0.42 -1.62
CA THR A 7 4.61 0.66 -0.80
C THR A 7 5.00 2.13 -0.91
N TYR A 8 5.04 2.82 0.22
CA TYR A 8 5.46 4.22 0.37
C TYR A 8 6.89 4.24 0.88
N PHE A 9 7.83 4.73 0.09
CA PHE A 9 9.24 4.84 0.46
C PHE A 9 9.57 6.28 0.87
N PHE A 10 10.09 6.45 2.09
CA PHE A 10 10.61 7.72 2.60
C PHE A 10 12.11 7.85 2.31
N ASP A 11 12.83 6.73 2.35
CA ASP A 11 14.20 6.56 1.90
C ASP A 11 14.47 5.06 1.60
N GLU A 12 15.75 4.66 1.51
CA GLU A 12 16.15 3.29 1.19
C GLU A 12 15.80 2.26 2.28
N LEU A 13 15.72 2.69 3.54
CA LEU A 13 15.49 1.82 4.71
C LEU A 13 14.08 1.95 5.27
N HIS A 14 13.45 3.12 5.10
CA HIS A 14 12.15 3.43 5.68
C HIS A 14 11.04 3.37 4.62
N TYR A 15 10.19 2.37 4.77
CA TYR A 15 8.99 2.23 3.96
C TYR A 15 7.82 1.66 4.75
N VAL A 16 6.60 1.97 4.30
CA VAL A 16 5.36 1.42 4.85
C VAL A 16 4.55 0.76 3.74
N ARG A 17 3.87 -0.34 4.06
CA ARG A 17 3.04 -1.09 3.11
C ARG A 17 1.56 -1.00 3.50
N ARG A 18 0.72 -0.63 2.53
CA ARG A 18 -0.74 -0.67 2.64
C ARG A 18 -1.27 -1.70 1.65
N PHE A 19 -2.21 -2.52 2.10
CA PHE A 19 -2.94 -3.46 1.24
C PHE A 19 -4.35 -2.93 1.05
N ILE A 20 -4.79 -2.84 -0.21
CA ILE A 20 -6.14 -2.37 -0.58
C ILE A 20 -6.83 -3.38 -1.48
N HIS A 21 -8.16 -3.39 -1.43
CA HIS A 21 -8.99 -4.22 -2.29
C HIS A 21 -9.75 -3.30 -3.26
N ILE A 22 -9.44 -3.37 -4.55
CA ILE A 22 -10.04 -2.49 -5.57
C ILE A 22 -10.16 -3.20 -6.92
N GLU A 23 -10.85 -2.60 -7.88
CA GLU A 23 -11.21 -3.27 -9.14
C GLU A 23 -10.04 -3.38 -10.13
N SER A 24 -9.14 -2.39 -10.17
CA SER A 24 -8.06 -2.33 -11.14
C SER A 24 -6.84 -1.52 -10.67
N GLN A 25 -5.73 -1.62 -11.40
CA GLN A 25 -4.50 -0.87 -11.15
C GLN A 25 -4.73 0.64 -11.32
N GLU A 26 -5.51 1.04 -12.32
CA GLU A 26 -5.85 2.45 -12.60
C GLU A 26 -6.64 3.05 -11.44
N LYS A 27 -7.59 2.29 -10.88
CA LYS A 27 -8.32 2.71 -9.68
C LYS A 27 -7.42 2.83 -8.45
N ALA A 28 -6.45 1.92 -8.29
CA ALA A 28 -5.45 2.02 -7.23
C ALA A 28 -4.58 3.28 -7.38
N GLN A 29 -4.19 3.63 -8.61
CA GLN A 29 -3.45 4.87 -8.91
C GLN A 29 -4.28 6.12 -8.60
N GLN A 30 -5.54 6.15 -9.05
CA GLN A 30 -6.46 7.26 -8.77
C GLN A 30 -6.65 7.50 -7.26
N LEU A 31 -6.72 6.42 -6.46
CA LEU A 31 -6.78 6.53 -5.01
C LEU A 31 -5.51 7.17 -4.42
N VAL A 32 -4.33 6.70 -4.85
CA VAL A 32 -3.07 7.26 -4.37
C VAL A 32 -2.91 8.72 -4.81
N GLU A 33 -3.37 9.08 -6.00
CA GLU A 33 -3.36 10.45 -6.51
C GLU A 33 -4.29 11.38 -5.72
N SER A 34 -5.50 10.92 -5.38
CA SER A 34 -6.44 11.71 -4.58
C SER A 34 -5.97 11.87 -3.12
N GLU A 35 -5.05 11.01 -2.67
CA GLU A 35 -4.42 11.07 -1.35
C GLU A 35 -3.14 11.92 -1.31
N ARG A 36 -2.74 12.57 -2.41
CA ARG A 36 -1.54 13.41 -2.43
C ARG A 36 -1.69 14.67 -1.57
N ASP A 37 -0.57 15.04 -0.95
CA ASP A 37 -0.40 16.22 -0.10
C ASP A 37 -1.34 16.29 1.11
N GLN A 38 -1.66 15.13 1.70
CA GLN A 38 -2.46 15.05 2.91
C GLN A 38 -1.98 13.90 3.82
N TYR A 39 -2.53 13.85 5.03
CA TYR A 39 -2.37 12.69 5.91
C TYR A 39 -3.24 11.52 5.43
N ILE A 40 -2.66 10.33 5.45
CA ILE A 40 -3.40 9.08 5.32
C ILE A 40 -3.18 8.22 6.55
N THR A 41 -4.21 7.48 6.92
CA THR A 41 -4.20 6.58 8.07
C THR A 41 -4.75 5.22 7.68
N PHE A 42 -4.10 4.15 8.11
CA PHE A 42 -4.60 2.79 7.90
C PHE A 42 -4.04 1.82 8.94
N THR A 43 -4.74 0.71 9.14
CA THR A 43 -4.28 -0.38 9.99
C THR A 43 -3.87 -1.56 9.11
N ASP A 44 -2.67 -2.09 9.34
CA ASP A 44 -2.20 -3.26 8.59
C ASP A 44 -2.83 -4.57 9.09
N SER A 45 -2.57 -5.68 8.40
CA SER A 45 -3.09 -7.00 8.79
C SER A 45 -2.56 -7.53 10.14
N ARG A 46 -1.55 -6.89 10.71
CA ARG A 46 -1.00 -7.19 12.04
C ARG A 46 -1.61 -6.31 13.13
N GLY A 47 -2.57 -5.44 12.78
CA GLY A 47 -3.21 -4.52 13.74
C GLY A 47 -2.37 -3.27 14.03
N ILE A 48 -1.32 -2.99 13.26
CA ILE A 48 -0.47 -1.82 13.47
C ILE A 48 -1.10 -0.61 12.79
N TYR A 49 -1.33 0.46 13.56
CA TYR A 49 -1.76 1.76 13.03
C TYR A 49 -0.61 2.49 12.37
N HIS A 50 -0.83 2.94 11.14
CA HIS A 50 0.09 3.77 10.37
C HIS A 50 -0.59 5.10 10.08
N GLU A 51 0.16 6.18 10.30
CA GLU A 51 -0.20 7.53 9.90
C GLU A 51 1.02 8.16 9.24
N LEU A 52 0.81 8.76 8.08
CA LEU A 52 1.88 9.44 7.36
C LEU A 52 1.34 10.57 6.49
N HIS A 53 2.14 11.62 6.30
CA HIS A 53 1.87 12.68 5.34
C HIS A 53 2.43 12.28 3.98
N THR A 54 1.61 12.25 2.94
CA THR A 54 2.02 11.73 1.62
C THR A 54 3.06 12.58 0.92
N ARG A 55 3.15 13.88 1.25
CA ARG A 55 4.21 14.79 0.79
C ARG A 55 5.64 14.32 1.11
N ASP A 56 5.84 13.58 2.20
CA ASP A 56 7.18 13.15 2.65
C ASP A 56 7.60 11.84 1.96
N VAL A 57 6.68 11.21 1.22
CA VAL A 57 6.94 9.99 0.44
C VAL A 57 7.68 10.35 -0.84
N ARG A 58 8.83 9.73 -1.05
CA ARG A 58 9.67 9.94 -2.25
C ARG A 58 9.24 9.08 -3.43
N VAL A 59 8.88 7.82 -3.15
CA VAL A 59 8.47 6.86 -4.18
C VAL A 59 7.25 6.09 -3.72
N VAL A 60 6.27 5.96 -4.60
CA VAL A 60 5.11 5.08 -4.39
C VAL A 60 5.16 3.96 -5.42
N GLN A 61 5.14 2.71 -4.95
CA GLN A 61 5.03 1.52 -5.79
C GLN A 61 3.67 0.87 -5.58
N ILE A 62 2.98 0.54 -6.67
CA ILE A 62 1.69 -0.16 -6.66
C ILE A 62 1.82 -1.42 -7.51
N SER A 63 1.51 -2.58 -6.93
CA SER A 63 1.53 -3.87 -7.62
C SER A 63 0.33 -4.72 -7.22
N GLU A 64 -0.28 -5.43 -8.17
CA GLU A 64 -1.25 -6.48 -7.87
C GLU A 64 -0.59 -7.52 -6.96
N TYR A 65 -1.25 -7.86 -5.87
CA TYR A 65 -0.75 -8.78 -4.87
C TYR A 65 -1.44 -10.13 -5.03
N HIS A 66 -0.67 -11.10 -5.50
CA HIS A 66 -1.10 -12.48 -5.55
C HIS A 66 -0.65 -13.14 -4.24
N ARG A 67 -1.60 -13.36 -3.33
CA ARG A 67 -1.34 -14.08 -2.09
C ARG A 67 -0.87 -15.48 -2.44
N VAL A 68 0.41 -15.76 -2.25
CA VAL A 68 0.93 -17.13 -2.36
C VAL A 68 0.49 -17.86 -1.10
N ASP A 69 -0.48 -18.75 -1.26
CA ASP A 69 -0.92 -19.63 -0.19
C ASP A 69 0.26 -20.49 0.28
N LYS A 70 0.79 -20.18 1.47
CA LYS A 70 1.83 -20.97 2.15
C LYS A 70 1.25 -22.24 2.82
N THR A 71 0.06 -22.69 2.42
CA THR A 71 -0.58 -23.90 2.93
C THR A 71 -0.07 -25.18 2.26
N VAL A 72 0.75 -25.11 1.22
CA VAL A 72 1.52 -26.27 0.76
C VAL A 72 2.76 -26.41 1.64
N LYS A 73 2.59 -27.04 2.80
CA LYS A 73 3.69 -27.74 3.47
C LYS A 73 4.17 -28.83 2.51
N MET A 74 5.41 -28.72 2.03
CA MET A 74 6.15 -29.89 1.54
C MET A 74 6.57 -30.74 2.74
#